data_AF-A0A365XWT1-F1
#
_entry.id   AF-A0A365XWT1-F1
#
_cell.length_a   1.000
_cell.length_b   1.000
_cell.length_c   1.000
_cell.angle_alpha   90.00
_cell.angle_beta   90.00
_cell.angle_gamma   90.00
#
_symmetry.space_group_name_H-M   'P 1'
#
loop_
_entity.id
_entity.type
_entity.pdbx_description
1 polymer ?
#
loop_
_entity_poly.entity_id
_entity_poly.type
_entity_poly.pdbx_seq_one_letter_code
_entity_poly.pdbx_strand_id
1 'polypeptide(L)'
;MQIGISQEDFSWLTGNFGKQSGNSYMDMKEDVIHEIFPDKVVIGTRFLNCASYELSFAENQLHIKKNRLDNYKLQEKAKMIPDEMQEEDVEELVHLWENLLRELKMKEKLKSLSNARELMAQLYLDIFDEEEAEEQIDNLPEVVTPNVTVIWEELQVALQQTGNLADFEWKELSDEGTYALNELSPVVKAGVSLEAPTQEEYEEILAAEDFAKALLDHFNRQLEDYELKIVAIGPSLDEYQSFACFPMQDFRLANAVLKMEELCLICFF
;
A
#
# COMPACT_ATOMS: atom_id res chain seq x y z
N MET A 1 -20.90 21.80 -3.11
CA MET A 1 -19.88 20.83 -3.57
C MET A 1 -20.43 19.44 -3.28
N GLN A 2 -20.51 18.55 -4.27
CA GLN A 2 -20.99 17.19 -4.05
C GLN A 2 -19.78 16.35 -3.65
N ILE A 3 -19.73 15.93 -2.41
CA ILE A 3 -18.65 15.10 -1.87
C ILE A 3 -19.03 13.66 -2.18
N GLY A 4 -18.13 12.89 -2.79
CA GLY A 4 -18.36 11.54 -3.34
C GLY A 4 -18.69 10.44 -2.32
N ILE A 5 -19.04 10.82 -1.09
CA ILE A 5 -19.29 9.91 0.03
C ILE A 5 -20.78 9.58 0.09
N SER A 6 -21.13 8.32 -0.19
CA SER A 6 -22.50 7.85 -0.22
C SER A 6 -23.01 7.44 1.17
N GLN A 7 -24.32 7.58 1.39
CA GLN A 7 -24.97 7.10 2.62
C GLN A 7 -24.89 5.57 2.75
N GLU A 8 -24.91 4.85 1.62
CA GLU A 8 -24.82 3.39 1.59
C GLU A 8 -23.48 2.92 2.12
N ASP A 9 -22.38 3.47 1.61
CA ASP A 9 -21.04 3.11 2.06
C ASP A 9 -20.80 3.52 3.52
N PHE A 10 -21.30 4.69 3.91
CA PHE A 10 -21.24 5.12 5.31
C PHE A 10 -21.98 4.15 6.23
N SER A 11 -23.18 3.72 5.84
CA SER A 11 -23.99 2.77 6.62
C SER A 11 -23.34 1.38 6.66
N TRP A 12 -22.73 0.94 5.56
CA TRP A 12 -21.96 -0.30 5.53
C TRP A 12 -20.76 -0.24 6.47
N LEU A 13 -19.96 0.83 6.42
CA LEU A 13 -18.76 1.00 7.23
C LEU A 13 -19.10 1.04 8.73
N THR A 14 -20.02 1.92 9.12
CA THR A 14 -20.43 2.08 10.52
C THR A 14 -21.16 0.85 11.05
N GLY A 15 -21.94 0.17 10.22
CA GLY A 15 -22.67 -1.05 10.60
C GLY A 15 -21.75 -2.27 10.83
N ASN A 16 -20.70 -2.44 10.03
CA ASN A 16 -19.80 -3.59 10.14
C ASN A 16 -18.63 -3.34 11.11
N PHE A 17 -18.14 -2.10 11.20
CA PHE A 17 -16.91 -1.78 11.93
C PHE A 17 -17.13 -0.81 13.10
N GLY A 18 -18.31 -0.20 13.24
CA GLY A 18 -18.59 0.78 14.29
C GLY A 18 -18.62 0.17 15.68
N LYS A 19 -17.89 0.79 16.62
CA LYS A 19 -17.94 0.47 18.06
C LYS A 19 -18.31 1.71 18.87
N GLN A 20 -18.99 1.51 19.99
CA GLN A 20 -19.36 2.62 20.89
C GLN A 20 -18.15 3.40 21.42
N SER A 21 -17.02 2.71 21.59
CA SER A 21 -15.74 3.32 21.97
C SER A 21 -14.94 3.90 20.79
N GLY A 22 -15.46 3.80 19.56
CA GLY A 22 -14.68 3.95 18.34
C GLY A 22 -13.89 2.66 18.03
N ASN A 23 -13.91 2.25 16.77
CA ASN A 23 -12.99 1.24 16.25
C ASN A 23 -11.89 1.95 15.48
N SER A 24 -10.66 1.91 16.01
CA SER A 24 -9.51 2.54 15.39
C SER A 24 -8.94 1.67 14.26
N TYR A 25 -8.78 2.27 13.10
CA TYR A 25 -8.10 1.72 11.94
C TYR A 25 -6.99 2.69 11.55
N MET A 26 -5.76 2.21 11.43
CA MET A 26 -4.61 3.05 11.11
C MET A 26 -4.11 2.68 9.72
N ASP A 27 -4.07 3.67 8.84
CA ASP A 27 -3.31 3.60 7.60
C ASP A 27 -1.88 4.05 7.90
N MET A 28 -0.96 3.09 7.92
CA MET A 28 0.45 3.37 8.21
C MET A 28 1.16 4.06 7.03
N LYS A 29 0.64 3.96 5.80
CA LYS A 29 1.26 4.60 4.64
C LYS A 29 1.11 6.11 4.67
N GLU A 30 -0.09 6.57 5.02
CA GLU A 30 -0.42 8.00 5.04
C GLU A 30 -0.40 8.58 6.47
N ASP A 31 -0.04 7.78 7.48
CA ASP A 31 -0.12 8.11 8.92
C ASP A 31 -1.49 8.71 9.29
N VAL A 32 -2.55 8.04 8.82
CA VAL A 32 -3.95 8.42 9.00
C VAL A 32 -4.62 7.48 9.99
N ILE A 33 -5.39 8.05 10.92
CA ILE A 33 -6.17 7.30 11.89
C ILE A 33 -7.65 7.52 11.59
N HIS A 34 -8.36 6.42 11.36
CA HIS A 34 -9.80 6.39 11.23
C HIS A 34 -10.43 5.83 12.51
N GLU A 35 -11.36 6.55 13.11
CA GLU A 35 -12.18 6.06 14.21
C GLU A 35 -13.62 5.89 13.74
N ILE A 36 -14.09 4.65 13.75
CA ILE A 36 -15.40 4.29 13.23
C ILE A 36 -16.36 4.06 14.40
N PHE A 37 -17.39 4.88 14.49
CA PHE A 37 -18.49 4.77 15.43
C PHE A 37 -19.78 4.31 14.70
N PRO A 38 -20.83 3.90 15.41
CA PRO A 38 -22.09 3.52 14.76
C PRO A 38 -22.82 4.67 14.05
N ASP A 39 -22.54 5.93 14.43
CA ASP A 39 -23.24 7.12 13.96
C ASP A 39 -22.32 8.16 13.30
N LYS A 40 -20.99 7.98 13.38
CA LYS A 40 -20.01 8.89 12.81
C LYS A 40 -18.70 8.18 12.47
N VAL A 41 -17.90 8.82 11.61
CA VAL A 41 -16.53 8.42 11.32
C VAL A 41 -15.64 9.63 11.52
N VAL A 42 -14.52 9.46 12.23
CA VAL A 42 -13.51 10.50 12.40
C VAL A 42 -12.27 10.07 11.64
N ILE A 43 -11.76 10.92 10.76
CA ILE A 43 -10.51 10.69 10.02
C ILE A 43 -9.53 11.77 10.49
N GLY A 44 -8.46 11.37 11.15
CA GLY A 44 -7.39 12.25 11.62
C GLY A 44 -6.12 12.00 10.84
N THR A 45 -5.53 13.06 10.29
CA THR A 45 -4.25 12.99 9.59
C THR A 45 -3.14 13.54 10.49
N ARG A 46 -1.91 13.04 10.32
CA ARG A 46 -0.73 13.55 11.04
C ARG A 46 0.17 14.46 10.22
N PHE A 47 -0.22 14.79 8.99
CA PHE A 47 0.42 15.85 8.20
C PHE A 47 0.39 17.20 8.94
N LEU A 48 1.32 18.10 8.60
CA LEU A 48 1.70 19.36 9.31
C LEU A 48 0.62 20.12 10.12
N ASN A 49 -0.65 20.09 9.72
CA ASN A 49 -1.75 20.79 10.39
C ASN A 49 -2.60 19.90 11.33
N CYS A 50 -2.30 18.60 11.39
CA CYS A 50 -3.08 17.52 12.01
C CYS A 50 -4.59 17.70 11.81
N ALA A 51 -5.02 17.72 10.55
CA ALA A 51 -6.42 17.93 10.21
C ALA A 51 -7.25 16.73 10.69
N SER A 52 -8.48 16.99 11.09
CA SER A 52 -9.44 15.97 11.48
C SER A 52 -10.81 16.27 10.89
N TYR A 53 -11.36 15.28 10.21
CA TYR A 53 -12.67 15.30 9.57
C TYR A 53 -13.63 14.40 10.35
N GLU A 54 -14.70 14.96 10.91
CA GLU A 54 -15.81 14.20 11.49
C GLU A 54 -16.96 14.15 10.46
N LEU A 55 -17.28 12.94 10.01
CA LEU A 55 -18.33 12.64 9.04
C LEU A 55 -19.52 12.02 9.75
N SER A 56 -20.72 12.50 9.45
CA SER A 56 -21.98 11.93 9.94
C SER A 56 -23.08 12.11 8.91
N PHE A 57 -24.08 11.25 8.93
CA PHE A 57 -25.28 11.41 8.11
C PHE A 57 -26.47 11.77 9.01
N ALA A 58 -27.18 12.84 8.64
CA ALA A 58 -28.48 13.18 9.20
C ALA A 58 -29.44 13.49 8.05
N GLU A 59 -30.66 12.96 8.10
CA GLU A 59 -31.69 13.19 7.08
C GLU A 59 -31.22 12.95 5.63
N ASN A 60 -30.40 11.91 5.43
CA ASN A 60 -29.75 11.55 4.15
C ASN A 60 -28.80 12.63 3.58
N GLN A 61 -28.33 13.55 4.42
CA GLN A 61 -27.31 14.52 4.08
C GLN A 61 -26.02 14.23 4.84
N LEU A 62 -24.91 14.33 4.12
CA LEU A 62 -23.57 14.23 4.69
C LEU A 62 -23.23 15.54 5.40
N HIS A 63 -22.88 15.43 6.68
CA HIS A 63 -22.34 16.51 7.50
C HIS A 63 -20.87 16.24 7.79
N ILE A 64 -20.02 17.22 7.47
CA ILE A 64 -18.59 17.16 7.72
C ILE A 64 -18.20 18.33 8.63
N LYS A 65 -17.46 18.04 9.69
CA LYS A 65 -16.79 19.04 10.51
C LYS A 65 -15.29 18.86 10.39
N LYS A 66 -14.60 19.91 9.97
CA LYS A 66 -13.14 19.96 9.95
C LYS A 66 -12.62 20.65 11.20
N ASN A 67 -11.58 20.07 11.80
CA ASN A 67 -10.77 20.71 12.81
C ASN A 67 -9.30 20.61 12.42
N ARG A 68 -8.47 21.53 12.89
CA ARG A 68 -7.01 21.49 12.72
C ARG A 68 -6.30 22.00 13.96
N LEU A 69 -5.01 21.74 14.08
CA LEU A 69 -4.19 22.40 15.11
C LEU A 69 -4.06 23.90 14.82
N ASP A 70 -4.23 24.70 15.87
CA ASP A 70 -4.02 26.15 15.83
C ASP A 70 -2.56 26.51 15.50
N ASN A 71 -1.61 25.81 16.13
CA ASN A 71 -0.17 25.92 15.86
C ASN A 71 0.56 24.64 16.27
N TYR A 72 0.90 23.80 15.29
CA TYR A 72 1.62 22.53 15.48
C TYR A 72 2.97 22.70 16.22
N LYS A 73 3.62 23.88 16.12
CA LYS A 73 4.89 24.15 16.81
C LYS A 73 4.76 24.23 18.33
N LEU A 74 3.54 24.36 18.84
CA LEU A 74 3.27 24.39 20.29
C LEU A 74 3.24 22.99 20.93
N GLN A 75 3.40 21.92 20.14
CA GLN A 75 3.40 20.53 20.60
C GLN A 75 2.19 20.26 21.53
N GLU A 76 2.42 19.82 22.77
CA GLU A 76 1.38 19.49 23.75
C GLU A 76 0.43 20.66 24.11
N LYS A 77 0.80 21.90 23.78
CA LYS A 77 -0.04 23.09 24.02
C LYS A 77 -0.90 23.48 22.82
N ALA A 78 -0.70 22.83 21.66
CA ALA A 78 -1.50 23.05 20.48
C ALA A 78 -2.94 22.56 20.73
N LYS A 79 -3.92 23.27 20.17
CA LYS A 79 -5.33 22.97 20.35
C LYS A 79 -6.00 22.74 19.00
N MET A 80 -6.91 21.78 18.96
CA MET A 80 -7.81 21.60 17.83
C MET A 80 -8.82 22.74 17.80
N ILE A 81 -8.88 23.44 16.67
CA ILE A 81 -9.83 24.51 16.40
C ILE A 81 -10.68 24.14 15.18
N PRO A 82 -11.97 24.55 15.14
CA PRO A 82 -12.79 24.39 13.94
C PRO A 82 -12.17 25.13 12.75
N ASP A 83 -12.28 24.53 11.57
CA ASP A 83 -11.79 25.08 10.31
C ASP A 83 -12.83 24.86 9.20
N GLU A 84 -12.77 25.67 8.16
CA GLU A 84 -13.68 25.53 7.01
C GLU A 84 -13.07 24.60 5.95
N MET A 85 -13.91 23.78 5.32
CA MET A 85 -13.51 22.92 4.20
C MET A 85 -13.17 23.77 2.97
N GLN A 86 -11.96 23.63 2.46
CA GLN A 86 -11.50 24.10 1.15
C GLN A 86 -11.65 22.98 0.10
N GLU A 87 -11.39 23.30 -1.17
CA GLU A 87 -11.45 22.32 -2.27
C GLU A 87 -10.42 21.18 -2.09
N GLU A 88 -9.18 21.53 -1.74
CA GLU A 88 -8.10 20.57 -1.44
C GLU A 88 -8.48 19.62 -0.29
N ASP A 89 -9.14 20.13 0.75
CA ASP A 89 -9.60 19.30 1.88
C ASP A 89 -10.68 18.30 1.45
N VAL A 90 -11.50 18.65 0.45
CA VAL A 90 -12.52 17.75 -0.07
C VAL A 90 -11.91 16.64 -0.91
N GLU A 91 -10.90 16.96 -1.73
CA GLU A 91 -10.15 15.97 -2.50
C GLU A 91 -9.42 15.00 -1.58
N GLU A 92 -8.69 15.51 -0.59
CA GLU A 92 -8.04 14.70 0.46
C GLU A 92 -9.06 13.79 1.15
N LEU A 93 -10.18 14.35 1.64
CA LEU A 93 -11.18 13.58 2.36
C LEU A 93 -11.80 12.45 1.52
N VAL A 94 -12.08 12.71 0.23
CA VAL A 94 -12.63 11.69 -0.66
C VAL A 94 -11.62 10.56 -0.87
N HIS A 95 -10.34 10.90 -1.10
CA HIS A 95 -9.27 9.91 -1.26
C HIS A 95 -9.11 9.04 0.00
N LEU A 96 -9.04 9.66 1.18
CA LEU A 96 -8.95 8.96 2.47
C LEU A 96 -10.15 8.03 2.72
N TRP A 97 -11.34 8.48 2.34
CA TRP A 97 -12.56 7.71 2.48
C TRP A 97 -12.60 6.50 1.54
N GLU A 98 -12.28 6.71 0.26
CA GLU A 98 -12.27 5.66 -0.76
C GLU A 98 -11.22 4.59 -0.46
N ASN A 99 -10.02 5.00 -0.02
CA ASN A 99 -8.96 4.09 0.41
C ASN A 99 -9.41 3.21 1.59
N LEU A 100 -9.95 3.81 2.66
CA LEU A 100 -10.45 3.06 3.82
C LEU A 100 -11.50 2.01 3.40
N LEU A 101 -12.47 2.43 2.58
CA LEU A 101 -13.52 1.53 2.12
C LEU A 101 -12.97 0.40 1.27
N ARG A 102 -12.07 0.70 0.33
CA ARG A 102 -11.45 -0.29 -0.53
C ARG A 102 -10.73 -1.34 0.31
N GLU A 103 -9.86 -0.93 1.22
CA GLU A 103 -9.12 -1.85 2.09
C GLU A 103 -10.02 -2.73 2.95
N LEU A 104 -11.04 -2.15 3.57
CA LEU A 104 -11.97 -2.93 4.41
C LEU A 104 -12.83 -3.88 3.58
N LYS A 105 -13.30 -3.47 2.40
CA LYS A 105 -14.06 -4.33 1.49
C LYS A 105 -13.20 -5.50 0.99
N MET A 106 -11.92 -5.25 0.71
CA MET A 106 -10.98 -6.30 0.30
C MET A 106 -10.68 -7.27 1.44
N LYS A 107 -10.49 -6.78 2.67
CA LYS A 107 -10.35 -7.64 3.86
C LYS A 107 -11.57 -8.52 4.09
N GLU A 108 -12.79 -8.00 3.91
CA GLU A 108 -14.02 -8.81 4.00
C GLU A 108 -14.12 -9.81 2.85
N LYS A 109 -13.78 -9.42 1.61
CA LYS A 109 -13.71 -10.33 0.46
C LYS A 109 -12.73 -11.48 0.75
N LEU A 110 -11.53 -11.17 1.25
CA LEU A 110 -10.53 -12.16 1.63
C LEU A 110 -11.08 -13.13 2.69
N LYS A 111 -11.69 -12.63 3.77
CA LYS A 111 -12.31 -13.48 4.81
C LYS A 111 -13.43 -14.38 4.28
N SER A 112 -14.12 -13.94 3.22
CA SER A 112 -15.19 -14.74 2.60
C SER A 112 -14.66 -15.89 1.74
N LEU A 113 -13.38 -15.86 1.36
CA LEU A 113 -12.73 -16.96 0.67
C LEU A 113 -12.56 -18.13 1.64
N SER A 114 -12.75 -19.34 1.13
CA SER A 114 -12.44 -20.56 1.90
C SER A 114 -10.99 -21.00 1.73
N ASN A 115 -10.34 -20.56 0.64
CA ASN A 115 -8.98 -20.91 0.26
C ASN A 115 -8.42 -19.83 -0.67
N ALA A 116 -7.20 -19.35 -0.41
CA ALA A 116 -6.51 -18.36 -1.23
C ALA A 116 -5.61 -18.98 -2.32
N ARG A 117 -5.48 -20.32 -2.36
CA ARG A 117 -4.52 -21.02 -3.23
C ARG A 117 -4.66 -20.67 -4.71
N GLU A 118 -5.89 -20.56 -5.22
CA GLU A 118 -6.11 -20.26 -6.65
C GLU A 118 -5.63 -18.84 -7.01
N LEU A 119 -5.86 -17.86 -6.15
CA LEU A 119 -5.37 -16.49 -6.35
C LEU A 119 -3.85 -16.42 -6.27
N MET A 120 -3.24 -17.15 -5.33
CA MET A 120 -1.79 -17.30 -5.22
C MET A 120 -1.18 -17.94 -6.48
N ALA A 121 -1.81 -19.00 -6.99
CA ALA A 121 -1.34 -19.66 -8.21
C ALA A 121 -1.41 -18.72 -9.43
N GLN A 122 -2.49 -17.94 -9.57
CA GLN A 122 -2.58 -16.92 -10.61
C GLN A 122 -1.49 -15.85 -10.47
N LEU A 123 -1.26 -15.36 -9.25
CA LEU A 123 -0.18 -14.42 -8.97
C LEU A 123 1.18 -14.99 -9.38
N TYR A 124 1.46 -16.27 -9.10
CA TYR A 124 2.73 -16.92 -9.46
C TYR A 124 2.93 -16.96 -10.98
N LEU A 125 1.88 -17.27 -11.74
CA LEU A 125 1.91 -17.17 -13.21
C LEU A 125 2.17 -15.74 -13.69
N ASP A 126 1.71 -14.73 -12.95
CA ASP A 126 1.94 -13.33 -13.30
C ASP A 126 3.36 -12.85 -12.96
N ILE A 127 4.02 -13.38 -11.92
CA ILE A 127 5.33 -12.87 -11.43
C ILE A 127 6.56 -13.72 -11.74
N PHE A 128 6.42 -15.02 -12.02
CA PHE A 128 7.53 -15.95 -12.31
C PHE A 128 7.53 -16.43 -13.76
N ASP A 129 8.67 -16.83 -14.31
CA ASP A 129 8.65 -17.52 -15.61
C ASP A 129 7.85 -18.83 -15.53
N GLU A 130 7.44 -19.39 -16.69
CA GLU A 130 6.48 -20.51 -16.74
C GLU A 130 6.96 -21.73 -15.91
N GLU A 131 8.25 -22.07 -16.02
CA GLU A 131 8.83 -23.21 -15.29
C GLU A 131 8.86 -22.94 -13.77
N GLU A 132 9.31 -21.75 -13.36
CA GLU A 132 9.31 -21.34 -11.95
C GLU A 132 7.89 -21.27 -11.38
N ALA A 133 6.93 -20.74 -12.14
CA ALA A 133 5.54 -20.61 -11.70
C ALA A 133 4.92 -22.00 -11.46
N GLU A 134 5.11 -22.95 -12.38
CA GLU A 134 4.62 -24.33 -12.22
C GLU A 134 5.22 -25.00 -10.98
N GLU A 135 6.55 -24.90 -10.79
CA GLU A 135 7.21 -25.47 -9.61
C GLU A 135 6.68 -24.86 -8.31
N GLN A 136 6.55 -23.53 -8.24
CA GLN A 136 6.06 -22.84 -7.06
C GLN A 136 4.57 -23.14 -6.80
N ILE A 137 3.76 -23.33 -7.85
CA ILE A 137 2.36 -23.75 -7.72
C ILE A 137 2.25 -25.17 -7.19
N ASP A 138 3.14 -26.08 -7.60
CA ASP A 138 3.17 -27.46 -7.08
C ASP A 138 3.59 -27.50 -5.62
N ASN A 139 4.46 -26.57 -5.19
CA ASN A 139 4.88 -26.42 -3.80
C ASN A 139 3.82 -25.75 -2.91
N LEU A 140 2.83 -25.04 -3.48
CA LEU A 140 1.77 -24.40 -2.71
C LEU A 140 0.91 -25.43 -1.96
N PRO A 141 0.64 -25.22 -0.66
CA PRO A 141 -0.30 -26.05 0.10
C PRO A 141 -1.66 -26.19 -0.58
N GLU A 142 -2.32 -27.34 -0.43
CA GLU A 142 -3.68 -27.56 -0.96
C GLU A 142 -4.68 -26.52 -0.42
N VAL A 143 -4.46 -26.06 0.82
CA VAL A 143 -5.25 -25.02 1.47
C VAL A 143 -4.33 -23.92 1.96
N VAL A 144 -4.44 -22.75 1.35
CA VAL A 144 -3.84 -21.52 1.84
C VAL A 144 -4.91 -20.75 2.58
N THR A 145 -4.70 -20.53 3.89
CA THR A 145 -5.65 -19.78 4.70
C THR A 145 -5.72 -18.35 4.16
N PRO A 146 -6.92 -17.80 3.86
CA PRO A 146 -7.09 -16.43 3.37
C PRO A 146 -6.87 -15.41 4.51
N ASN A 147 -5.61 -15.29 4.90
CA ASN A 147 -5.07 -14.39 5.90
C ASN A 147 -3.82 -13.74 5.30
N VAL A 148 -3.75 -12.42 5.31
CA VAL A 148 -2.67 -11.66 4.65
C VAL A 148 -1.27 -12.08 5.11
N THR A 149 -1.09 -12.41 6.39
CA THR A 149 0.21 -12.84 6.92
C THR A 149 0.60 -14.21 6.38
N VAL A 150 -0.33 -15.17 6.38
CA VAL A 150 -0.09 -16.51 5.81
C VAL A 150 0.19 -16.42 4.32
N ILE A 151 -0.59 -15.63 3.59
CA ILE A 151 -0.41 -15.38 2.16
C ILE A 151 0.98 -14.78 1.89
N TRP A 152 1.38 -13.79 2.69
CA TRP A 152 2.70 -13.17 2.57
C TRP A 152 3.82 -14.17 2.86
N GLU A 153 3.71 -14.98 3.91
CA GLU A 153 4.70 -16.01 4.23
C GLU A 153 4.90 -16.99 3.07
N GLU A 154 3.82 -17.47 2.44
CA GLU A 154 3.90 -18.34 1.27
C GLU A 154 4.53 -17.65 0.06
N LEU A 155 4.14 -16.39 -0.23
CA LEU A 155 4.73 -15.62 -1.32
C LEU A 155 6.22 -15.35 -1.10
N GLN A 156 6.59 -14.97 0.13
CA GLN A 156 7.97 -14.67 0.50
C GLN A 156 8.87 -15.89 0.32
N VAL A 157 8.39 -17.09 0.70
CA VAL A 157 9.11 -18.34 0.47
C VAL A 157 9.33 -18.58 -1.02
N ALA A 158 8.31 -18.40 -1.86
CA ALA A 158 8.44 -18.60 -3.31
C ALA A 158 9.42 -17.61 -3.95
N LEU A 159 9.34 -16.33 -3.56
CA LEU A 159 10.27 -15.29 -4.02
C LEU A 159 11.71 -15.58 -3.58
N GLN A 160 11.91 -16.06 -2.35
CA GLN A 160 13.23 -16.42 -1.86
C GLN A 160 13.80 -17.64 -2.60
N GLN A 161 12.98 -18.66 -2.88
CA GLN A 161 13.40 -19.87 -3.59
C GLN A 161 13.80 -19.59 -5.05
N THR A 162 13.14 -18.62 -5.69
CA THR A 162 13.44 -18.19 -7.06
C THR A 162 14.55 -17.12 -7.13
N GLY A 163 15.10 -16.71 -5.98
CA GLY A 163 16.10 -15.64 -5.91
C GLY A 163 15.53 -14.27 -6.30
N ASN A 164 14.23 -14.07 -6.21
CA ASN A 164 13.54 -12.82 -6.55
C ASN A 164 13.05 -12.09 -5.28
N LEU A 165 13.85 -12.09 -4.22
CA LEU A 165 13.59 -11.38 -2.97
C LEU A 165 14.85 -10.70 -2.46
N ALA A 166 14.73 -9.42 -2.14
CA ALA A 166 15.75 -8.64 -1.43
C ALA A 166 15.09 -7.90 -0.27
N ASP A 167 15.71 -7.91 0.91
CA ASP A 167 15.17 -7.27 2.12
C ASP A 167 16.20 -6.30 2.71
N PHE A 168 15.86 -5.02 2.80
CA PHE A 168 16.75 -3.99 3.35
C PHE A 168 15.97 -2.71 3.71
N GLU A 169 16.60 -1.76 4.42
CA GLU A 169 15.95 -0.49 4.75
C GLU A 169 15.95 0.49 3.57
N TRP A 170 14.88 1.28 3.38
CA TRP A 170 14.80 2.25 2.28
C TRP A 170 16.02 3.18 2.17
N LYS A 171 16.60 3.56 3.31
CA LYS A 171 17.79 4.43 3.38
C LYS A 171 19.09 3.74 2.93
N GLU A 172 19.12 2.41 2.90
CA GLU A 172 20.27 1.60 2.49
C GLU A 172 20.26 1.29 0.99
N LEU A 173 19.19 1.67 0.27
CA LEU A 173 19.00 1.34 -1.13
C LEU A 173 20.10 1.91 -2.03
N SER A 174 20.67 3.08 -1.71
CA SER A 174 21.76 3.68 -2.49
C SER A 174 23.10 2.92 -2.40
N ASP A 175 23.27 2.07 -1.39
CA ASP A 175 24.51 1.32 -1.17
C ASP A 175 24.23 -0.20 -1.18
N GLU A 176 23.97 -0.78 0.00
CA GLU A 176 23.75 -2.23 0.17
C GLU A 176 22.52 -2.72 -0.59
N GLY A 177 21.47 -1.92 -0.69
CA GLY A 177 20.27 -2.30 -1.43
C GLY A 177 20.49 -2.34 -2.94
N THR A 178 21.34 -1.49 -3.53
CA THR A 178 21.68 -1.58 -4.96
C THR A 178 22.38 -2.90 -5.26
N TYR A 179 23.29 -3.34 -4.36
CA TYR A 179 23.90 -4.66 -4.47
C TYR A 179 22.85 -5.76 -4.38
N ALA A 180 21.96 -5.72 -3.38
CA ALA A 180 20.91 -6.71 -3.22
C ALA A 180 19.93 -6.78 -4.42
N LEU A 181 19.55 -5.64 -4.99
CA LEU A 181 18.70 -5.58 -6.19
C LEU A 181 19.39 -6.18 -7.43
N ASN A 182 20.71 -6.02 -7.55
CA ASN A 182 21.49 -6.63 -8.64
C ASN A 182 21.59 -8.16 -8.52
N GLU A 183 21.41 -8.73 -7.32
CA GLU A 183 21.42 -10.18 -7.11
C GLU A 183 20.05 -10.83 -7.39
N LEU A 184 19.00 -10.03 -7.64
CA LEU A 184 17.68 -10.56 -8.00
C LEU A 184 17.77 -11.36 -9.31
N SER A 185 17.27 -12.60 -9.27
CA SER A 185 17.34 -13.55 -10.39
C SER A 185 16.86 -12.96 -11.73
N PRO A 186 15.73 -12.22 -11.82
CA PRO A 186 15.33 -11.59 -13.08
C PRO A 186 16.33 -10.56 -13.62
N VAL A 187 16.95 -9.76 -12.74
CA VAL A 187 17.96 -8.75 -13.10
C VAL A 187 19.23 -9.43 -13.63
N VAL A 188 19.68 -10.47 -12.92
CA VAL A 188 20.84 -11.29 -13.32
C VAL A 188 20.59 -11.99 -14.66
N LYS A 189 19.42 -12.63 -14.82
CA LYS A 189 19.02 -13.32 -16.07
C LYS A 189 18.98 -12.35 -17.26
N ALA A 190 18.51 -11.12 -17.05
CA ALA A 190 18.49 -10.08 -18.07
C ALA A 190 19.88 -9.48 -18.37
N GLY A 191 20.89 -9.77 -17.55
CA GLY A 191 22.25 -9.25 -17.70
C GLY A 191 22.34 -7.75 -17.43
N VAL A 192 21.44 -7.21 -16.62
CA VAL A 192 21.41 -5.80 -16.23
C VAL A 192 22.32 -5.58 -15.03
N SER A 193 22.99 -4.43 -14.99
CA SER A 193 23.73 -3.97 -13.82
C SER A 193 23.14 -2.62 -13.41
N LEU A 194 22.30 -2.63 -12.39
CA LEU A 194 21.70 -1.44 -11.81
C LEU A 194 22.78 -0.57 -11.18
N GLU A 195 22.78 0.72 -11.55
CA GLU A 195 23.67 1.72 -11.00
C GLU A 195 22.99 2.45 -9.83
N ALA A 196 23.72 2.54 -8.72
CA ALA A 196 23.33 3.35 -7.57
C ALA A 196 23.21 4.82 -7.99
N PRO A 197 22.31 5.60 -7.36
CA PRO A 197 22.22 7.04 -7.62
C PRO A 197 23.55 7.71 -7.30
N THR A 198 23.97 8.62 -8.18
CA THR A 198 25.07 9.54 -7.89
C THR A 198 24.69 10.45 -6.72
N GLN A 199 25.67 11.16 -6.14
CA GLN A 199 25.39 12.08 -5.02
C GLN A 199 24.35 13.15 -5.41
N GLU A 200 24.42 13.68 -6.64
CA GLU A 200 23.48 14.71 -7.13
C GLU A 200 22.07 14.12 -7.27
N GLU A 201 21.94 12.95 -7.89
CA GLU A 201 20.64 12.25 -8.03
C GLU A 201 20.05 11.87 -6.66
N TYR A 202 20.89 11.47 -5.71
CA TYR A 202 20.45 11.14 -4.36
C TYR A 202 19.92 12.37 -3.61
N GLU A 203 20.57 13.53 -3.76
CA GLU A 203 20.08 14.81 -3.21
C GLU A 203 18.72 15.20 -3.82
N GLU A 204 18.51 14.96 -5.11
CA GLU A 204 17.22 15.17 -5.77
C GLU A 204 16.13 14.21 -5.26
N ILE A 205 16.46 12.93 -5.10
CA ILE A 205 15.55 11.91 -4.54
C ILE A 205 15.13 12.27 -3.11
N LEU A 206 16.07 12.70 -2.27
CA LEU A 206 15.78 13.14 -0.89
C LEU A 206 14.89 14.39 -0.83
N ALA A 207 14.96 15.25 -1.85
CA ALA A 207 14.14 16.46 -1.95
C ALA A 207 12.75 16.21 -2.55
N ALA A 208 12.47 15.01 -3.05
CA ALA A 208 11.19 14.67 -3.65
C ALA A 208 10.05 14.63 -2.61
N GLU A 209 8.83 14.91 -3.06
CA GLU A 209 7.63 14.83 -2.21
C GLU A 209 7.38 13.40 -1.70
N ASP A 210 7.70 12.41 -2.52
CA ASP A 210 7.69 10.99 -2.17
C ASP A 210 9.07 10.38 -2.43
N PHE A 211 9.85 10.26 -1.36
CA PHE A 211 11.20 9.70 -1.39
C PHE A 211 11.21 8.24 -1.90
N ALA A 212 10.29 7.39 -1.41
CA ALA A 212 10.28 5.98 -1.75
C ALA A 212 9.96 5.78 -3.24
N LYS A 213 9.01 6.57 -3.76
CA LYS A 213 8.69 6.58 -5.18
C LYS A 213 9.86 7.07 -6.03
N ALA A 214 10.44 8.23 -5.70
CA ALA A 214 11.54 8.80 -6.48
C ALA A 214 12.74 7.85 -6.56
N LEU A 215 13.02 7.15 -5.46
CA LEU A 215 14.05 6.13 -5.36
C LEU A 215 13.75 4.91 -6.24
N LEU A 216 12.54 4.33 -6.19
CA LEU A 216 12.18 3.22 -7.08
C LEU A 216 12.16 3.63 -8.55
N ASP A 217 11.70 4.84 -8.87
CA ASP A 217 11.70 5.38 -10.23
C ASP A 217 13.12 5.48 -10.81
N HIS A 218 14.14 5.73 -9.98
CA HIS A 218 15.56 5.74 -10.41
C HIS A 218 16.00 4.37 -10.96
N PHE A 219 15.73 3.29 -10.24
CA PHE A 219 16.10 1.93 -10.68
C PHE A 219 15.19 1.45 -11.81
N ASN A 220 13.89 1.72 -11.73
CA ASN A 220 12.93 1.27 -12.73
C ASN A 220 13.18 1.89 -14.10
N ARG A 221 13.69 3.14 -14.18
CA ARG A 221 14.13 3.75 -15.45
C ARG A 221 15.24 2.95 -16.14
N GLN A 222 16.12 2.28 -15.38
CA GLN A 222 17.20 1.46 -15.94
C GLN A 222 16.71 0.08 -16.43
N LEU A 223 15.49 -0.31 -16.07
CA LEU A 223 14.88 -1.60 -16.40
C LEU A 223 13.82 -1.52 -17.50
N GLU A 224 13.45 -0.32 -17.96
CA GLU A 224 12.39 -0.10 -18.96
C GLU A 224 12.63 -0.92 -20.24
N ASP A 225 13.85 -0.90 -20.78
CA ASP A 225 14.21 -1.61 -22.01
C ASP A 225 14.22 -3.15 -21.85
N TYR A 226 14.20 -3.64 -20.60
CA TYR A 226 14.18 -5.06 -20.26
C TYR A 226 12.77 -5.55 -19.89
N GLU A 227 11.78 -4.66 -19.91
CA GLU A 227 10.40 -4.95 -19.50
C GLU A 227 10.32 -5.54 -18.10
N LEU A 228 11.16 -5.04 -17.19
CA LEU A 228 11.23 -5.45 -15.78
C LEU A 228 10.90 -4.26 -14.87
N LYS A 229 10.40 -4.55 -13.67
CA LYS A 229 10.14 -3.53 -12.66
C LYS A 229 10.45 -4.01 -11.25
N ILE A 230 11.29 -3.27 -10.54
CA ILE A 230 11.46 -3.40 -9.10
C ILE A 230 10.23 -2.84 -8.39
N VAL A 231 9.71 -3.63 -7.47
CA VAL A 231 8.55 -3.30 -6.66
C VAL A 231 8.87 -3.53 -5.19
N ALA A 232 8.36 -2.68 -4.31
CA ALA A 232 8.27 -2.96 -2.88
C ALA A 232 6.98 -3.73 -2.58
N ILE A 233 7.10 -4.83 -1.86
CA ILE A 233 6.00 -5.78 -1.62
C ILE A 233 5.93 -6.22 -0.17
N GLY A 234 4.71 -6.50 0.31
CA GLY A 234 4.51 -6.99 1.67
C GLY A 234 3.08 -6.78 2.18
N PRO A 235 2.81 -7.12 3.45
CA PRO A 235 1.51 -6.86 4.07
C PRO A 235 1.31 -5.39 4.46
N SER A 236 2.40 -4.61 4.54
CA SER A 236 2.49 -3.18 4.88
C SER A 236 3.72 -2.58 4.19
N LEU A 237 3.78 -1.25 4.11
CA LEU A 237 5.04 -0.55 3.86
C LEU A 237 5.67 -0.18 5.20
N ASP A 238 6.97 -0.42 5.35
CA ASP A 238 7.74 -0.12 6.57
C ASP A 238 9.15 0.37 6.19
N GLU A 239 9.92 0.83 7.18
CA GLU A 239 11.32 1.27 7.00
C GLU A 239 12.19 0.14 6.44
N TYR A 240 12.01 -1.08 6.96
CA TYR A 240 12.62 -2.31 6.45
C TYR A 240 11.64 -3.02 5.51
N GLN A 241 12.02 -3.16 4.24
CA GLN A 241 11.09 -3.51 3.17
C GLN A 241 11.62 -4.67 2.33
N SER A 242 10.68 -5.52 1.89
CA SER A 242 10.94 -6.55 0.89
C SER A 242 10.73 -6.00 -0.53
N PHE A 243 11.66 -6.32 -1.42
CA PHE A 243 11.69 -5.93 -2.82
C PHE A 243 11.76 -7.16 -3.73
N ALA A 244 11.11 -7.08 -4.88
CA ALA A 244 11.15 -8.09 -5.93
C ALA A 244 11.19 -7.43 -7.31
N CYS A 245 11.57 -8.18 -8.34
CA CYS A 245 11.58 -7.74 -9.73
C CYS A 245 10.51 -8.48 -10.53
N PHE A 246 9.52 -7.78 -11.07
CA PHE A 246 8.42 -8.38 -11.82
C PHE A 246 8.50 -8.10 -13.32
N PRO A 247 8.05 -9.04 -14.16
CA PRO A 247 7.94 -8.83 -15.59
C PRO A 247 6.76 -7.91 -15.92
N MET A 248 6.97 -6.99 -16.87
CA MET A 248 5.94 -6.08 -17.38
C MET A 248 5.27 -6.58 -18.66
N GLN A 249 5.84 -7.59 -19.31
CA GLN A 249 5.34 -8.19 -20.55
C GLN A 249 3.89 -8.62 -20.44
N ASP A 250 3.14 -8.54 -21.54
CA ASP A 250 1.79 -9.12 -21.67
C ASP A 250 0.81 -8.77 -20.52
N PHE A 251 0.91 -7.55 -19.97
CA PHE A 251 0.10 -7.06 -18.83
C PHE A 251 0.33 -7.79 -17.51
N ARG A 252 1.39 -8.60 -17.40
CA ARG A 252 1.70 -9.40 -16.22
C ARG A 252 1.82 -8.57 -14.94
N LEU A 253 2.57 -7.46 -14.98
CA LEU A 253 2.66 -6.56 -13.83
C LEU A 253 1.28 -6.02 -13.40
N ALA A 254 0.43 -5.62 -14.36
CA ALA A 254 -0.89 -5.10 -14.03
C ALA A 254 -1.78 -6.18 -13.39
N ASN A 255 -1.71 -7.42 -13.89
CA ASN A 255 -2.42 -8.55 -13.30
C ASN A 255 -1.89 -8.89 -11.91
N ALA A 256 -0.57 -8.91 -11.73
CA ALA A 256 0.09 -9.15 -10.44
C ALA A 256 -0.36 -8.13 -9.40
N VAL A 257 -0.40 -6.84 -9.75
CA VAL A 257 -0.88 -5.77 -8.84
C VAL A 257 -2.32 -6.01 -8.43
N LEU A 258 -3.22 -6.30 -9.38
CA LEU A 258 -4.61 -6.60 -9.08
C LEU A 258 -4.73 -7.83 -8.16
N LYS A 259 -3.95 -8.88 -8.41
CA LYS A 259 -3.97 -10.10 -7.59
C LYS A 259 -3.41 -9.87 -6.19
N MET A 260 -2.33 -9.11 -6.06
CA MET A 260 -1.80 -8.70 -4.77
C MET A 260 -2.84 -7.89 -3.98
N GLU A 261 -3.53 -6.96 -4.64
CA GLU A 261 -4.61 -6.20 -4.02
C GLU A 261 -5.74 -7.13 -3.53
N GLU A 262 -6.19 -8.07 -4.38
CA GLU A 262 -7.21 -9.09 -3.99
C GLU A 262 -6.77 -9.94 -2.79
N LEU A 263 -5.48 -10.19 -2.68
CA LEU A 263 -4.83 -10.92 -1.59
C LEU A 263 -4.51 -10.02 -0.37
N CYS A 264 -4.90 -8.74 -0.42
CA CYS A 264 -4.60 -7.71 0.59
C CYS A 264 -3.09 -7.48 0.84
N LEU A 265 -2.26 -7.77 -0.16
CA LEU A 265 -0.85 -7.43 -0.19
C LEU A 265 -0.64 -6.07 -0.86
N ILE A 266 0.47 -5.43 -0.53
CA ILE A 266 0.91 -4.19 -1.13
C ILE A 266 1.93 -4.48 -2.20
N CYS A 267 1.82 -3.74 -3.30
CA CYS A 267 2.80 -3.64 -4.37
C CYS A 267 2.97 -2.14 -4.67
N PHE A 268 4.18 -1.61 -4.53
CA PHE A 268 4.49 -0.19 -4.66
C PHE A 268 5.68 0.02 -5.60
N PHE A 269 5.55 0.96 -6.55
CA PHE A 269 6.56 1.27 -7.57
C PHE A 269 6.30 2.58 -8.32
#